data_AF-A0A7W1C757-F1
#
_entry.id   AF-A0A7W1C757-F1
#
_cell.length_a   1.000
_cell.length_b   1.000
_cell.length_c   1.000
_cell.angle_alpha   90.00
_cell.angle_beta   90.00
_cell.angle_gamma   90.00
#
_symmetry.space_group_name_H-M   'P 1'
#
loop_
_entity.id
_entity.type
_entity.pdbx_description
1 polymer ?
#
loop_
_entity_poly.entity_id
_entity_poly.type
_entity_poly.pdbx_seq_one_letter_code
_entity_poly.pdbx_strand_id
1 'polypeptide(L)'
;MKRDHARKTGVPPDTLVRPPALVRLFLQHAAWPPATCAVLVRKKAIQVVGGFDDRFEGLFEDQVFFYKLCLSAPVFVEGAAWDRYRQHDEAWTARQRQAGLWHPGRGPNPARERFLNWLEEYLMYRRVDDPVLRKALSAELLPYRHPCLYRMRETGARFRRRLRRFATAQSSS
;
A
#
# COMPACT_ATOMS: atom_id res chain seq x y z
N MET A 1 16.07 -10.73 16.91
CA MET A 1 15.02 -9.74 17.20
C MET A 1 15.01 -8.69 16.09
N LYS A 2 13.86 -8.36 15.49
CA LYS A 2 13.79 -7.31 14.46
C LYS A 2 13.93 -5.94 15.15
N ARG A 3 14.72 -5.02 14.57
CA ARG A 3 14.88 -3.66 15.10
C ARG A 3 13.62 -2.83 14.80
N ASP A 4 13.24 -1.97 15.74
CA ASP A 4 12.20 -0.98 15.55
C ASP A 4 12.56 -0.07 14.36
N HIS A 5 11.57 0.31 13.56
CA HIS A 5 11.75 1.16 12.40
C HIS A 5 10.55 2.07 12.21
N ALA A 6 10.82 3.32 11.82
CA ALA A 6 9.78 4.24 11.40
C ALA A 6 9.10 3.75 10.11
N ARG A 7 7.80 4.01 10.00
CA ARG A 7 7.03 3.71 8.79
C ARG A 7 7.46 4.66 7.67
N LYS A 8 7.65 4.11 6.46
CA LYS A 8 8.04 4.91 5.28
C LYS A 8 6.88 5.80 4.83
N THR A 9 7.04 7.11 4.93
CA THR A 9 6.02 8.11 4.53
C THR A 9 6.10 8.52 3.06
N GLY A 10 7.28 8.38 2.44
CA GLY A 10 7.51 8.66 1.00
C GLY A 10 7.48 10.14 0.62
N VAL A 11 7.36 11.04 1.59
CA VAL A 11 7.40 12.50 1.43
C VAL A 11 8.29 13.10 2.52
N PRO A 12 8.80 14.34 2.34
CA PRO A 12 9.48 15.04 3.42
C PRO A 12 8.59 15.16 4.67
N PRO A 13 9.20 15.20 5.87
CA PRO A 13 8.54 15.64 7.10
C PRO A 13 7.71 16.92 6.92
N ASP A 14 6.69 17.07 7.76
CA ASP A 14 5.88 18.29 7.92
C ASP A 14 5.30 18.83 6.61
N THR A 15 4.84 17.90 5.76
CA THR A 15 4.38 18.20 4.41
C THR A 15 2.86 18.05 4.29
N LEU A 16 2.21 19.07 3.75
CA LEU A 16 0.80 18.98 3.34
C LEU A 16 0.69 18.38 1.94
N VAL A 17 0.24 17.14 1.84
CA VAL A 17 0.11 16.41 0.58
C VAL A 17 -1.33 16.46 0.08
N ARG A 18 -1.54 16.89 -1.17
CA ARG A 18 -2.86 16.95 -1.81
C ARG A 18 -3.24 15.63 -2.50
N PRO A 19 -4.54 15.28 -2.59
CA PRO A 19 -4.99 14.14 -3.39
C PRO A 19 -4.60 14.26 -4.87
N PRO A 20 -4.34 13.15 -5.59
CA PRO A 20 -4.30 11.76 -5.12
C PRO A 20 -2.87 11.30 -4.76
N ALA A 21 -1.94 12.21 -4.46
CA ALA A 21 -0.51 11.91 -4.47
C ALA A 21 -0.09 10.81 -3.47
N LEU A 22 -0.62 10.80 -2.24
CA LEU A 22 -0.33 9.73 -1.28
C LEU A 22 -0.76 8.35 -1.78
N VAL A 23 -1.91 8.26 -2.44
CA VAL A 23 -2.41 6.99 -2.99
C VAL A 23 -1.49 6.47 -4.10
N ARG A 24 -0.96 7.36 -4.95
CA ARG A 24 0.07 6.99 -5.92
C ARG A 24 1.28 6.38 -5.22
N LEU A 25 1.76 7.02 -4.16
CA LEU A 25 2.92 6.56 -3.41
C LEU A 25 2.67 5.21 -2.72
N PHE A 26 1.46 4.98 -2.20
CA PHE A 26 1.08 3.69 -1.59
C PHE A 26 1.09 2.55 -2.62
N LEU A 27 0.46 2.75 -3.79
CA LEU A 27 0.43 1.74 -4.85
C LEU A 27 1.81 1.49 -5.46
N GLN A 28 2.68 2.51 -5.49
CA GLN A 28 4.06 2.38 -5.97
C GLN A 28 5.02 1.80 -4.91
N HIS A 29 4.53 1.47 -3.71
CA HIS A 29 5.35 1.06 -2.56
C HIS A 29 6.44 2.09 -2.18
N ALA A 30 6.22 3.36 -2.55
CA ALA A 30 7.06 4.49 -2.17
C ALA A 30 6.71 5.01 -0.77
N ALA A 31 5.49 4.74 -0.29
CA ALA A 31 5.03 5.00 1.06
C ALA A 31 4.18 3.82 1.57
N TRP A 32 4.02 3.70 2.88
CA TRP A 32 3.06 2.80 3.50
C TRP A 32 1.89 3.60 4.07
N PRO A 33 0.63 3.15 3.93
CA PRO A 33 -0.51 3.73 4.63
C PRO A 33 -0.23 3.80 6.13
N PRO A 34 -0.76 4.76 6.90
CA PRO A 34 -0.44 4.86 8.34
C PRO A 34 -0.97 3.65 9.14
N ALA A 35 -0.52 3.51 10.39
CA ALA A 35 -1.22 2.67 11.35
C ALA A 35 -2.45 3.42 11.89
N THR A 36 -3.49 2.71 12.32
CA THR A 36 -4.69 3.33 12.92
C THR A 36 -4.38 4.15 14.18
N CYS A 37 -3.35 3.76 14.93
CA CYS A 37 -2.86 4.51 16.09
C CYS A 37 -2.02 5.75 15.75
N ALA A 38 -1.68 5.97 14.48
CA ALA A 38 -0.77 7.02 14.03
C ALA A 38 -1.49 8.15 13.27
N VAL A 39 -2.81 8.25 13.39
CA VAL A 39 -3.61 9.23 12.64
C VAL A 39 -4.52 10.06 13.52
N LEU A 40 -4.65 11.33 13.16
CA LEU A 40 -5.70 12.22 13.66
C LEU A 40 -6.57 12.64 12.47
N VAL A 41 -7.87 12.38 12.57
CA VAL A 41 -8.81 12.64 11.49
C VAL A 41 -9.95 13.51 12.01
N ARG A 42 -10.23 14.62 11.33
CA ARG A 42 -11.38 15.47 11.66
C ARG A 42 -12.67 14.67 11.45
N LYS A 43 -13.61 14.72 12.41
CA LYS A 43 -14.92 14.06 12.31
C LYS A 43 -15.63 14.33 10.98
N LYS A 44 -15.60 15.58 10.49
CA LYS A 44 -16.18 15.96 9.20
C LYS A 44 -15.57 15.18 8.02
N ALA A 45 -14.26 14.94 8.03
CA ALA A 45 -13.61 14.18 6.97
C ALA A 45 -14.06 12.71 6.97
N ILE A 46 -14.24 12.12 8.16
CA ILE A 46 -14.79 10.75 8.32
C ILE A 46 -16.20 10.68 7.72
N GLN A 47 -17.05 11.65 8.06
CA GLN A 47 -18.43 11.72 7.56
C GLN A 47 -18.49 11.88 6.04
N VAL A 48 -17.64 12.74 5.46
CA VAL A 48 -17.57 12.97 4.01
C VAL A 48 -17.22 11.70 3.24
N VAL A 49 -16.34 10.85 3.80
CA VAL A 49 -15.94 9.59 3.15
C VAL A 49 -16.82 8.39 3.51
N GLY A 50 -17.81 8.58 4.39
CA GLY A 50 -18.69 7.51 4.86
C GLY A 50 -18.03 6.51 5.83
N GLY A 51 -16.89 6.86 6.44
CA GLY A 51 -16.18 5.99 7.38
C GLY A 51 -15.60 4.71 6.77
N PHE A 52 -15.54 3.67 7.61
CA PHE A 52 -15.08 2.32 7.23
C PHE A 52 -16.08 1.66 6.25
N ASP A 53 -15.70 0.51 5.70
CA ASP A 53 -16.51 -0.20 4.71
C ASP A 53 -16.76 -1.63 5.20
N ASP A 54 -18.01 -1.93 5.55
CA ASP A 54 -18.40 -3.20 6.19
C ASP A 54 -18.17 -4.43 5.29
N ARG A 55 -17.85 -4.24 4.01
CA ARG A 55 -17.42 -5.33 3.11
C ARG A 55 -16.02 -5.86 3.44
N PHE A 56 -15.28 -5.19 4.32
CA PHE A 56 -13.91 -5.55 4.71
C PHE A 56 -13.83 -5.88 6.18
N GLU A 57 -13.71 -7.18 6.48
CA GLU A 57 -13.46 -7.66 7.83
C GLU A 57 -12.01 -8.14 7.99
N GLY A 58 -11.32 -7.58 8.99
CA GLY A 58 -10.04 -8.05 9.49
C GLY A 58 -8.80 -7.73 8.64
N LEU A 59 -8.87 -7.77 7.30
CA LEU A 59 -7.79 -7.35 6.40
C LEU A 59 -8.26 -6.23 5.47
N PHE A 60 -7.43 -5.20 5.33
CA PHE A 60 -7.63 -4.02 4.48
C PHE A 60 -8.74 -3.06 4.90
N GLU A 61 -9.46 -3.29 5.99
CA GLU A 61 -10.47 -2.37 6.53
C GLU A 61 -9.90 -0.95 6.75
N ASP A 62 -8.74 -0.87 7.41
CA ASP A 62 -8.00 0.37 7.65
C ASP A 62 -7.52 1.02 6.36
N GLN A 63 -6.98 0.23 5.43
CA GLN A 63 -6.49 0.71 4.14
C GLN A 63 -7.63 1.28 3.28
N VAL A 64 -8.79 0.64 3.25
CA VAL A 64 -9.98 1.15 2.56
C VAL A 64 -10.31 2.55 3.09
N PHE A 65 -10.40 2.70 4.42
CA PHE A 65 -10.67 3.99 5.03
C PHE A 65 -9.61 5.04 4.71
N PHE A 66 -8.31 4.70 4.81
CA PHE A 66 -7.23 5.64 4.50
C PHE A 66 -7.19 6.05 3.03
N TYR A 67 -7.46 5.15 2.10
CA TYR A 67 -7.53 5.47 0.68
C TYR A 67 -8.69 6.42 0.39
N LYS A 68 -9.87 6.19 0.98
CA LYS A 68 -10.99 7.14 0.88
C LYS A 68 -10.59 8.55 1.36
N LEU A 69 -9.94 8.64 2.52
CA LEU A 69 -9.46 9.92 3.08
C LEU A 69 -8.42 10.60 2.18
N CYS A 70 -7.38 9.87 1.76
CA CYS A 70 -6.27 10.40 0.96
C CYS A 70 -6.69 10.80 -0.47
N LEU A 71 -7.83 10.29 -0.96
CA LEU A 71 -8.45 10.71 -2.21
C LEU A 71 -9.38 11.92 -2.04
N SER A 72 -9.86 12.18 -0.82
CA SER A 72 -10.91 13.17 -0.59
C SER A 72 -10.43 14.48 0.03
N ALA A 73 -9.28 14.51 0.71
CA ALA A 73 -8.79 15.71 1.38
C ALA A 73 -7.24 15.75 1.43
N PRO A 74 -6.64 16.95 1.53
CA PRO A 74 -5.22 17.08 1.85
C PRO A 74 -4.88 16.41 3.19
N VAL A 75 -3.73 15.74 3.24
CA VAL A 75 -3.21 15.06 4.43
C VAL A 75 -1.88 15.69 4.82
N PHE A 76 -1.77 16.12 6.07
CA PHE A 76 -0.51 16.57 6.63
C PHE A 76 0.26 15.37 7.15
N VAL A 77 1.50 15.19 6.68
CA VAL A 77 2.40 14.14 7.12
C VAL A 77 3.38 14.74 8.11
N GLU A 78 3.25 14.34 9.36
CA GLU A 78 4.07 14.84 10.46
C GLU A 78 5.48 14.22 10.45
N GLY A 79 6.48 14.99 10.85
CA GLY A 79 7.89 14.61 10.79
C GLY A 79 8.41 13.62 11.83
N ALA A 80 7.66 13.40 12.92
CA ALA A 80 8.12 12.62 14.06
C ALA A 80 7.37 11.28 14.19
N ALA A 81 8.02 10.32 14.86
CA ALA A 81 7.42 9.03 15.19
C ALA A 81 6.78 9.12 16.58
N TRP A 82 5.46 9.30 16.61
CA TRP A 82 4.70 9.53 17.85
C TRP A 82 4.08 8.27 18.45
N ASP A 83 4.02 7.19 17.69
CA ASP A 83 3.46 5.92 18.12
C ASP A 83 4.48 4.78 18.06
N ARG A 84 4.37 3.86 19.03
CA ARG A 84 5.12 2.61 19.05
C ARG A 84 4.14 1.45 19.07
N TYR A 85 4.00 0.78 17.93
CA TYR A 85 3.06 -0.32 17.78
C TYR A 85 3.66 -1.66 18.24
N ARG A 86 3.02 -2.30 19.22
CA ARG A 86 3.41 -3.64 19.69
C ARG A 86 2.99 -4.71 18.67
N GLN A 87 3.95 -5.37 18.05
CA GLN A 87 3.69 -6.57 17.24
C GLN A 87 3.74 -7.82 18.14
N HIS A 88 2.73 -8.69 18.03
CA HIS A 88 2.67 -9.95 18.76
C HIS A 88 1.96 -11.03 17.93
N ASP A 89 2.19 -12.30 18.25
CA ASP A 89 1.74 -13.44 17.45
C ASP A 89 0.22 -13.66 17.46
N GLU A 90 -0.46 -13.09 18.45
CA GLU A 90 -1.93 -13.13 18.53
C GLU A 90 -2.62 -12.01 17.75
N ALA A 91 -1.86 -11.05 17.20
CA ALA A 91 -2.44 -10.00 16.38
C ALA A 91 -3.15 -10.61 15.16
N TRP A 92 -4.25 -10.00 14.71
CA TRP A 92 -5.07 -10.54 13.63
C TRP A 92 -4.24 -10.89 12.37
N THR A 93 -3.39 -9.96 11.92
CA THR A 93 -2.53 -10.20 10.76
C THR A 93 -1.48 -11.29 10.99
N ALA A 94 -1.06 -11.54 12.24
CA ALA A 94 -0.15 -12.64 12.58
C ALA A 94 -0.88 -13.99 12.51
N ARG A 95 -2.10 -14.09 13.06
CA ARG A 95 -2.96 -15.28 12.93
C ARG A 95 -3.27 -15.62 11.47
N GLN A 96 -3.62 -14.60 10.66
CA GLN A 96 -3.87 -14.79 9.22
C GLN A 96 -2.61 -15.26 8.47
N ARG A 97 -1.41 -14.83 8.89
CA ARG A 97 -0.14 -15.36 8.35
C ARG A 97 0.10 -16.81 8.71
N GLN A 98 -0.12 -17.17 9.98
CA GLN A 98 0.05 -18.54 10.47
C GLN A 98 -0.93 -19.50 9.79
N ALA A 99 -2.18 -19.06 9.55
CA ALA A 99 -3.19 -19.81 8.81
C ALA A 99 -2.93 -19.88 7.29
N GLY A 100 -1.87 -19.24 6.77
CA GLY A 100 -1.55 -19.20 5.34
C GLY A 100 -2.47 -18.32 4.49
N LEU A 101 -3.49 -17.68 5.08
CA LEU A 101 -4.48 -16.84 4.41
C LEU A 101 -3.92 -15.45 4.03
N TRP A 102 -2.89 -14.99 4.73
CA TRP A 102 -2.16 -13.77 4.43
C TRP A 102 -0.67 -14.06 4.27
N HIS A 103 -0.10 -13.80 3.10
CA HIS A 103 1.33 -14.05 2.85
C HIS A 103 1.93 -12.92 2.00
N PRO A 104 2.16 -11.73 2.60
CA PRO A 104 2.64 -10.57 1.88
C PRO A 104 4.00 -10.88 1.22
N GLY A 105 4.12 -10.54 -0.06
CA GLY A 105 5.35 -10.73 -0.84
C GLY A 105 5.61 -12.15 -1.34
N ARG A 106 4.70 -13.11 -1.12
CA ARG A 106 4.81 -14.49 -1.66
C ARG A 106 3.93 -14.79 -2.87
N GLY A 107 3.24 -13.78 -3.40
CA GLY A 107 2.40 -13.91 -4.59
C GLY A 107 1.06 -13.19 -4.43
N PRO A 108 0.11 -13.45 -5.35
CA PRO A 108 -1.26 -12.96 -5.27
C PRO A 108 -1.93 -13.37 -3.95
N ASN A 109 -2.60 -12.43 -3.30
CA ASN A 109 -3.38 -12.70 -2.10
C ASN A 109 -4.86 -12.33 -2.32
N PRO A 110 -5.83 -13.22 -2.04
CA PRO A 110 -7.25 -12.94 -2.28
C PRO A 110 -7.78 -11.69 -1.56
N ALA A 111 -7.35 -11.43 -0.33
CA ALA A 111 -7.77 -10.22 0.40
C ALA A 111 -7.23 -8.95 -0.26
N ARG A 112 -6.00 -9.01 -0.79
CA ARG A 112 -5.41 -7.90 -1.54
C ARG A 112 -6.08 -7.70 -2.89
N GLU A 113 -6.45 -8.77 -3.57
CA GLU A 113 -7.20 -8.70 -4.83
C GLU A 113 -8.54 -7.98 -4.64
N ARG A 114 -9.31 -8.39 -3.62
CA ARG A 114 -10.58 -7.73 -3.27
C ARG A 114 -10.39 -6.23 -3.02
N PHE A 115 -9.36 -5.87 -2.26
CA PHE A 115 -9.01 -4.47 -2.02
C PHE A 115 -8.68 -3.70 -3.30
N LEU A 116 -7.88 -4.28 -4.20
CA LEU A 116 -7.48 -3.61 -5.43
C LEU A 116 -8.65 -3.47 -6.42
N ASN A 117 -9.52 -4.47 -6.53
CA ASN A 117 -10.74 -4.38 -7.34
C ASN A 117 -11.70 -3.33 -6.78
N TRP A 118 -11.92 -3.33 -5.45
CA TRP A 118 -12.69 -2.27 -4.78
C TRP A 118 -12.09 -0.88 -5.06
N LEU A 119 -10.76 -0.74 -5.02
CA LEU A 119 -10.12 0.55 -5.29
C LEU A 119 -10.36 1.00 -6.73
N GLU A 120 -10.29 0.10 -7.70
CA GLU A 120 -10.60 0.43 -9.10
C GLU A 120 -12.05 0.95 -9.24
N GLU A 121 -13.02 0.23 -8.68
CA GLU A 121 -14.42 0.65 -8.64
C GLU A 121 -14.59 2.00 -7.94
N TYR A 122 -13.90 2.22 -6.82
CA TYR A 122 -13.98 3.45 -6.05
C TYR A 122 -13.42 4.65 -6.83
N LEU A 123 -12.30 4.47 -7.54
CA LEU A 123 -11.73 5.52 -8.39
C LEU A 123 -12.68 5.87 -9.55
N MET A 124 -13.34 4.88 -10.15
CA MET A 124 -14.37 5.11 -11.17
C MET A 124 -15.57 5.87 -10.60
N TYR A 125 -16.09 5.44 -9.45
CA TYR A 125 -17.21 6.08 -8.76
C TYR A 125 -16.90 7.55 -8.41
N ARG A 126 -15.70 7.82 -7.89
CA ARG A 126 -15.24 9.17 -7.53
C ARG A 126 -14.79 10.01 -8.75
N ARG A 127 -14.79 9.43 -9.95
CA ARG A 127 -14.32 10.06 -11.20
C ARG A 127 -12.90 10.62 -11.09
N VAL A 128 -12.02 9.87 -10.43
CA VAL A 128 -10.61 10.26 -10.28
C VAL A 128 -9.89 9.99 -11.60
N ASP A 129 -9.63 11.05 -12.36
CA ASP A 129 -8.84 10.97 -13.59
C ASP A 129 -7.38 11.26 -13.31
N ASP A 130 -6.63 10.19 -13.03
CA ASP A 130 -5.18 10.28 -12.83
C ASP A 130 -4.44 9.13 -13.53
N PRO A 131 -3.66 9.41 -14.60
CA PRO A 131 -3.00 8.37 -15.38
C PRO A 131 -1.89 7.66 -14.60
N VAL A 132 -1.22 8.36 -13.67
CA VAL A 132 -0.15 7.78 -12.85
C VAL A 132 -0.71 6.77 -11.85
N LEU A 133 -1.82 7.12 -11.21
CA LEU A 133 -2.56 6.26 -10.29
C LEU A 133 -3.15 5.06 -11.03
N ARG A 134 -3.78 5.26 -12.19
CA ARG A 134 -4.33 4.19 -13.02
C ARG A 134 -3.24 3.19 -13.40
N LYS A 135 -2.08 3.69 -13.87
CA LYS A 135 -0.93 2.84 -14.21
C LYS A 135 -0.39 2.06 -13.00
N ALA A 136 -0.30 2.72 -11.84
CA ALA A 136 0.13 2.06 -10.60
C ALA A 136 -0.85 0.95 -10.18
N LEU A 137 -2.16 1.23 -10.21
CA LEU A 137 -3.19 0.24 -9.89
C LEU A 137 -3.18 -0.94 -10.86
N SER A 138 -3.08 -0.70 -12.17
CA SER A 138 -2.95 -1.76 -13.16
C SER A 138 -1.70 -2.62 -12.96
N ALA A 139 -0.58 -2.01 -12.53
CA ALA A 139 0.63 -2.76 -12.22
C ALA A 139 0.44 -3.68 -11.00
N GLU A 140 -0.31 -3.22 -9.99
CA GLU A 140 -0.66 -3.99 -8.78
C GLU A 140 -1.68 -5.10 -9.06
N LEU A 141 -2.59 -4.90 -10.00
CA LEU A 141 -3.58 -5.89 -10.44
C LEU A 141 -3.03 -6.93 -11.43
N LEU A 142 -1.88 -6.67 -12.06
CA LEU A 142 -1.27 -7.55 -13.05
C LEU A 142 -1.08 -9.02 -12.59
N PRO A 143 -0.62 -9.31 -11.35
CA PRO A 143 -0.46 -10.68 -10.89
C PRO A 143 -1.78 -11.46 -10.81
N TYR A 144 -2.91 -10.74 -10.65
CA TYR A 144 -4.25 -11.30 -10.49
C TYR A 144 -4.94 -11.48 -11.85
N ARG A 145 -4.91 -10.44 -12.70
CA ARG A 145 -5.60 -10.44 -14.00
C ARG A 145 -4.84 -11.15 -15.11
N HIS A 146 -3.51 -11.12 -15.07
CA HIS A 146 -2.66 -11.70 -16.11
C HIS A 146 -1.48 -12.50 -15.53
N PRO A 147 -1.73 -13.66 -14.88
CA PRO A 147 -0.71 -14.41 -14.14
C PRO A 147 0.48 -14.88 -15.01
N CYS A 148 0.23 -15.20 -16.29
CA CYS A 148 1.28 -15.62 -17.22
C CYS A 148 2.21 -14.44 -17.57
N LEU A 149 1.64 -13.29 -17.95
CA LEU A 149 2.41 -12.08 -18.24
C LEU A 149 3.22 -11.61 -17.02
N TYR A 150 2.61 -11.68 -15.83
CA TYR A 150 3.29 -11.37 -14.58
C TYR A 150 4.52 -12.27 -14.36
N ARG A 151 4.38 -13.59 -14.52
CA ARG A 151 5.50 -14.55 -14.39
C ARG A 151 6.62 -14.27 -15.39
N MET A 152 6.29 -13.98 -16.64
CA MET A 152 7.29 -13.63 -17.66
C MET A 152 8.04 -12.33 -17.29
N ARG A 153 7.31 -11.31 -16.82
CA ARG A 153 7.89 -10.04 -16.38
C ARG A 153 8.83 -10.22 -15.18
N GLU A 154 8.42 -11.03 -14.20
CA GLU A 154 9.23 -11.38 -13.03
C GLU A 154 10.56 -12.05 -13.43
N THR A 155 10.48 -13.08 -14.28
CA THR A 155 11.66 -13.82 -14.74
C THR A 155 12.63 -12.89 -15.48
N GLY A 156 12.12 -12.06 -16.39
CA GLY A 156 12.94 -11.05 -17.08
C GLY A 156 13.57 -10.03 -16.12
N ALA A 157 12.82 -9.57 -15.10
CA ALA A 157 13.34 -8.64 -14.10
C ALA A 157 14.39 -9.27 -13.18
N ARG A 158 14.29 -10.57 -12.86
CA ARG A 158 15.31 -11.32 -12.12
C ARG A 158 16.60 -11.42 -12.94
N PHE A 159 16.48 -11.75 -14.23
CA PHE A 159 17.62 -11.83 -15.14
C PHE A 159 18.36 -10.49 -15.26
N ARG A 160 17.65 -9.38 -15.50
CA ARG A 160 18.24 -8.03 -15.54
C ARG A 160 18.94 -7.64 -14.24
N ARG A 161 18.36 -7.95 -13.07
CA ARG A 161 18.99 -7.69 -11.77
C ARG A 161 20.28 -8.48 -11.59
N ARG A 162 20.31 -9.72 -12.06
CA ARG A 162 21.51 -10.57 -12.01
C ARG A 162 22.62 -10.01 -12.90
N LEU A 163 22.30 -9.59 -14.12
CA LEU A 163 23.24 -8.93 -15.04
C LEU A 163 23.79 -7.62 -14.45
N ARG A 164 22.93 -6.76 -13.89
CA ARG A 164 23.39 -5.50 -13.26
C ARG A 164 24.36 -5.74 -12.11
N ARG A 165 24.10 -6.76 -11.26
CA ARG A 165 25.01 -7.13 -10.16
C ARG A 165 26.38 -7.58 -10.67
N PHE A 166 26.42 -8.37 -11.74
CA PHE A 166 27.66 -8.78 -12.39
C PHE A 166 28.43 -7.59 -12.97
N ALA A 167 27.75 -6.63 -13.59
CA ALA A 167 28.38 -5.43 -14.13
C ALA A 167 28.99 -4.53 -13.02
N THR A 168 28.27 -4.30 -11.91
CA THR A 168 28.83 -3.53 -10.77
C THR A 168 29.98 -4.24 -10.05
N ALA A 169 30.02 -5.58 -10.07
CA ALA A 169 31.10 -6.35 -9.46
C ALA A 169 32.40 -6.30 -10.27
N GLN A 170 32.33 -6.06 -11.59
CA GLN A 170 33.52 -5.93 -12.45
C GLN A 170 34.13 -4.51 -12.46
N SER A 171 33.39 -3.46 -12.06
CA SER A 171 33.89 -2.08 -12.01
C SER A 171 34.53 -1.67 -10.67
N SER A 172 34.75 -2.62 -9.75
CA SER A 172 35.36 -2.38 -8.42
C SER A 172 36.67 -3.16 -8.23
N SER A 173 37.35 -3.51 -9.31
CA SER A 173 38.63 -4.24 -9.32
C SER A 173 39.68 -3.48 -10.11
#